data_AF-A0A3B4BZP3-F1
#
_entry.id   AF-A0A3B4BZP3-F1
#
_cell.length_a   1.000
_cell.length_b   1.000
_cell.length_c   1.000
_cell.angle_alpha   90.00
_cell.angle_beta   90.00
_cell.angle_gamma   90.00
#
_symmetry.space_group_name_H-M   'P 1'
#
loop_
_entity.id
_entity.type
_entity.pdbx_description
1 polymer ?
#
loop_
_entity_poly.entity_id
_entity_poly.type
_entity_poly.pdbx_seq_one_letter_code
_entity_poly.pdbx_strand_id
1 'polypeptide(L)'
;NFEFQWDRAKYPTALSLKTVTEIISKQVSQVEIELKSRSTAYNDMKAKLHGLEQKKEGSLQTRTLTGIVKKEDLVLNSEYLTTLLVVVPRSVFTVREFNLEEAEKQRQEMSRLIADKKEQYGTFVRWLKVNFSEMFVAWIHIKALRVFTESVLRYGLPVSFQTLLLQPEKKHAKRLREELNSLFRDLDPTAAASKPDMGVDIPGVNAGQQEYYSYICYSINISLLDSS
;
A
#
# COMPACT_ATOMS: atom_id res chain seq x y z
N ASN A 1 10.73 12.70 17.69
CA ASN A 1 12.13 12.45 17.26
C ASN A 1 12.19 11.08 16.61
N PHE A 2 12.56 11.03 15.34
CA PHE A 2 12.85 9.78 14.66
C PHE A 2 14.31 9.43 14.97
N GLU A 3 14.52 8.36 15.74
CA GLU A 3 15.86 7.85 16.04
C GLU A 3 16.02 6.51 15.31
N PHE A 4 16.85 6.51 14.27
CA PHE A 4 17.19 5.28 13.58
C PHE A 4 18.31 4.55 14.34
N GLN A 5 18.07 3.29 14.64
CA GLN A 5 19.09 2.36 15.10
C GLN A 5 19.03 1.10 14.24
N TRP A 6 20.19 0.57 13.91
CA TRP A 6 20.29 -0.67 13.13
C TRP A 6 19.74 -1.85 13.95
N ASP A 7 18.74 -2.55 13.41
CA ASP A 7 18.15 -3.72 14.02
C ASP A 7 19.06 -4.94 13.82
N ARG A 8 19.98 -5.15 14.75
CA ARG A 8 20.94 -6.26 14.73
C ARG A 8 20.27 -7.62 14.93
N ALA A 9 19.07 -7.67 15.51
CA ALA A 9 18.34 -8.91 15.73
C ALA A 9 17.70 -9.41 14.44
N LYS A 10 17.08 -8.51 13.66
CA LYS A 10 16.50 -8.85 12.35
C LYS A 10 17.53 -8.91 11.22
N TYR A 11 18.53 -8.04 11.26
CA TYR A 11 19.55 -7.91 10.20
C TYR A 11 20.97 -7.99 10.79
N PRO A 12 21.49 -9.19 11.10
CA PRO A 12 22.77 -9.32 11.79
C PRO A 12 23.95 -8.78 10.98
N THR A 13 24.77 -7.93 11.59
CA THR A 13 25.97 -7.34 10.96
C THR A 13 27.11 -8.34 10.77
N ALA A 14 27.01 -9.53 11.37
CA ALA A 14 27.97 -10.62 11.16
C ALA A 14 27.77 -11.35 9.81
N LEU A 15 26.61 -11.17 9.17
CA LEU A 15 26.32 -11.75 7.86
C LEU A 15 26.84 -10.86 6.74
N SER A 16 27.07 -11.46 5.58
CA SER A 16 27.43 -10.70 4.37
C SER A 16 26.31 -9.75 3.95
N LEU A 17 26.66 -8.63 3.31
CA LEU A 17 25.68 -7.67 2.77
C LEU A 17 24.69 -8.34 1.81
N LYS A 18 25.16 -9.32 1.03
CA LYS A 18 24.32 -10.13 0.13
C LYS A 18 23.24 -10.87 0.91
N THR A 19 23.64 -11.60 1.96
CA THR A 19 22.72 -12.38 2.80
C THR A 19 21.71 -11.48 3.52
N VAL A 20 22.13 -10.34 4.05
CA VAL A 20 21.21 -9.37 4.70
C VAL A 20 20.18 -8.84 3.70
N THR A 21 20.62 -8.53 2.47
CA THR A 21 19.72 -8.06 1.40
C THR A 21 18.72 -9.14 0.98
N GLU A 22 19.15 -10.41 0.92
CA GLU A 22 18.26 -11.55 0.64
C GLU A 22 17.20 -11.75 1.74
N ILE A 23 17.57 -11.58 3.02
CA ILE A 23 16.62 -11.63 4.16
C ILE A 23 15.55 -10.55 4.00
N ILE A 24 15.96 -9.31 3.72
CA ILE A 24 15.03 -8.19 3.51
C ILE A 24 14.12 -8.47 2.31
N SER A 25 14.69 -8.91 1.18
CA SER A 25 13.94 -9.23 -0.04
C SER A 25 12.87 -10.29 0.22
N LYS A 26 13.23 -11.38 0.91
CA LYS A 26 12.28 -12.45 1.29
C LYS A 26 11.16 -11.92 2.19
N GLN A 27 11.48 -11.07 3.16
CA GLN A 27 10.47 -10.45 4.04
C GLN A 27 9.49 -9.58 3.23
N VAL A 28 9.99 -8.74 2.33
CA VAL A 28 9.17 -7.88 1.46
C VAL A 28 8.25 -8.73 0.59
N SER A 29 8.78 -9.76 -0.06
CA SER A 29 7.97 -10.66 -0.91
C SER A 29 6.88 -11.40 -0.15
N GLN A 30 7.17 -11.86 1.08
CA GLN A 30 6.17 -12.53 1.92
C GLN A 30 5.02 -11.57 2.27
N VAL A 31 5.35 -10.35 2.71
CA VAL A 31 4.35 -9.32 3.03
C VAL A 31 3.53 -8.94 1.79
N GLU A 32 4.15 -8.85 0.62
CA GLU A 32 3.45 -8.56 -0.64
C GLU A 32 2.43 -9.65 -1.02
N ILE A 33 2.82 -10.92 -0.91
CA ILE A 33 1.94 -12.07 -1.19
C ILE A 33 0.73 -12.05 -0.24
N GLU A 34 0.96 -11.85 1.04
CA GLU A 34 -0.11 -11.77 2.05
C GLU A 34 -1.02 -10.56 1.83
N LEU A 35 -0.46 -9.40 1.47
CA LEU A 35 -1.23 -8.20 1.15
C LEU A 35 -2.17 -8.45 -0.04
N LYS A 36 -1.66 -9.04 -1.12
CA LYS A 36 -2.47 -9.37 -2.31
C LYS A 36 -3.60 -10.33 -1.95
N SER A 37 -3.29 -11.40 -1.20
CA SER A 37 -4.29 -12.39 -0.77
C SER A 37 -5.41 -11.76 0.06
N ARG A 38 -5.05 -10.98 1.10
CA ARG A 38 -6.03 -10.31 1.98
C ARG A 38 -6.85 -9.25 1.23
N SER A 39 -6.22 -8.50 0.33
CA SER A 39 -6.88 -7.49 -0.49
C SER A 39 -7.94 -8.10 -1.41
N THR A 40 -7.60 -9.20 -2.10
CA THR A 40 -8.56 -9.93 -2.95
C THR A 40 -9.74 -10.44 -2.13
N ALA A 41 -9.50 -11.11 -0.99
CA ALA A 41 -10.57 -11.61 -0.13
C ALA A 41 -11.51 -10.48 0.36
N TYR A 42 -10.95 -9.35 0.78
CA TYR A 42 -11.73 -8.19 1.20
C TYR A 42 -12.55 -7.58 0.05
N ASN A 43 -11.97 -7.48 -1.15
CA ASN A 43 -12.65 -6.94 -2.32
C ASN A 43 -13.77 -7.86 -2.82
N ASP A 44 -13.57 -9.18 -2.76
CA ASP A 44 -14.61 -10.16 -3.11
C ASP A 44 -15.83 -10.05 -2.19
N MET A 45 -15.60 -9.90 -0.88
CA MET A 45 -16.69 -9.68 0.08
C MET A 45 -17.41 -8.35 -0.18
N LYS A 46 -16.65 -7.29 -0.47
CA LYS A 46 -17.20 -5.97 -0.83
C LYS A 46 -18.06 -6.07 -2.09
N ALA A 47 -17.60 -6.79 -3.11
CA ALA A 47 -18.32 -6.98 -4.36
C ALA A 47 -19.62 -7.79 -4.15
N LYS A 48 -19.56 -8.88 -3.39
CA LYS A 48 -20.75 -9.68 -3.02
C LYS A 48 -21.79 -8.85 -2.29
N LEU A 49 -21.38 -8.08 -1.29
CA LEU A 49 -22.29 -7.21 -0.53
C LEU A 49 -22.91 -6.13 -1.43
N HIS A 50 -22.08 -5.48 -2.25
CA HIS A 50 -22.56 -4.44 -3.17
C HIS A 50 -23.59 -4.98 -4.17
N GLY A 51 -23.40 -6.20 -4.68
CA GLY A 51 -24.39 -6.86 -5.54
C GLY A 51 -25.73 -7.12 -4.86
N LEU A 52 -25.75 -7.38 -3.55
CA LEU A 52 -27.00 -7.50 -2.77
C LEU A 52 -27.63 -6.13 -2.46
N GLU A 53 -26.81 -5.09 -2.23
CA GLU A 53 -27.27 -3.72 -2.02
C GLU A 53 -27.98 -3.18 -3.27
N GLN A 54 -27.39 -3.35 -4.46
CA GLN A 54 -28.01 -2.90 -5.72
C GLN A 54 -29.36 -3.56 -5.98
N LYS A 55 -29.54 -4.83 -5.56
CA LYS A 55 -30.85 -5.52 -5.69
C LYS A 55 -31.94 -4.88 -4.84
N LYS A 56 -31.61 -4.11 -3.80
CA LYS A 56 -32.57 -3.35 -2.97
C LYS A 56 -32.95 -2.01 -3.56
N GLU A 57 -32.18 -1.51 -4.50
CA GLU A 57 -32.41 -0.23 -5.17
C GLU A 57 -33.33 -0.40 -6.38
N GLY A 58 -33.97 0.69 -6.80
CA GLY A 58 -34.87 0.71 -7.96
C GLY A 58 -36.37 0.72 -7.63
N SER A 59 -37.19 0.66 -8.68
CA SER A 59 -38.65 0.68 -8.57
C SER A 59 -39.20 -0.63 -7.99
N LEU A 60 -40.41 -0.61 -7.42
CA LEU A 60 -41.10 -1.82 -6.92
C LEU A 60 -41.29 -2.91 -7.99
N GLN A 61 -41.20 -2.57 -9.28
CA GLN A 61 -41.24 -3.56 -10.35
C GLN A 61 -39.97 -4.40 -10.43
N THR A 62 -38.80 -3.81 -10.18
CA THR A 62 -37.50 -4.43 -10.47
C THR A 62 -36.69 -4.78 -9.22
N ARG A 63 -36.85 -4.03 -8.12
CA ARG A 63 -36.11 -4.27 -6.88
C ARG A 63 -36.56 -5.55 -6.16
N THR A 64 -35.73 -6.04 -5.25
CA THR A 64 -36.17 -7.07 -4.29
C THR A 64 -37.24 -6.53 -3.34
N LEU A 65 -38.21 -7.39 -3.04
CA LEU A 65 -39.27 -7.13 -2.07
C LEU A 65 -38.87 -7.53 -0.65
N THR A 66 -37.66 -8.10 -0.47
CA THR A 66 -37.10 -8.45 0.85
C THR A 66 -37.06 -7.22 1.77
N GLY A 67 -37.77 -7.31 2.90
CA GLY A 67 -37.89 -6.23 3.88
C GLY A 67 -39.03 -5.24 3.62
N ILE A 68 -39.73 -5.35 2.49
CA ILE A 68 -41.00 -4.65 2.24
C ILE A 68 -42.17 -5.54 2.64
N VAL A 69 -42.17 -6.77 2.14
CA VAL A 69 -43.21 -7.78 2.42
C VAL A 69 -42.90 -8.45 3.75
N LYS A 70 -43.87 -8.46 4.65
CA LYS A 70 -43.80 -9.11 5.96
C LYS A 70 -44.53 -10.44 5.93
N LYS A 71 -44.24 -11.26 6.94
CA LYS A 71 -44.92 -12.55 7.12
C LYS A 71 -46.43 -12.37 7.30
N GLU A 72 -46.83 -11.27 7.93
CA GLU A 72 -48.24 -10.89 8.16
C GLU A 72 -49.01 -10.63 6.86
N ASP A 73 -48.31 -10.26 5.79
CA ASP A 73 -48.92 -9.91 4.50
C ASP A 73 -49.25 -11.15 3.66
N LEU A 74 -48.86 -12.35 4.12
CA LEU A 74 -48.92 -13.60 3.36
C LEU A 74 -49.84 -14.61 4.05
N VAL A 75 -50.70 -15.25 3.25
CA VAL A 75 -51.41 -16.47 3.66
C VAL A 75 -50.40 -17.62 3.63
N LEU A 76 -50.11 -18.19 4.79
CA LEU A 76 -49.15 -19.29 4.95
C LEU A 76 -49.88 -20.59 5.31
N ASN A 77 -49.30 -21.74 4.93
CA ASN A 77 -49.77 -23.08 5.28
C ASN A 77 -51.23 -23.38 4.84
N SER A 78 -51.68 -22.80 3.73
CA SER A 78 -52.97 -23.13 3.14
C SER A 78 -52.79 -24.03 1.92
N GLU A 79 -53.59 -25.09 1.81
CA GLU A 79 -53.61 -25.97 0.64
C GLU A 79 -54.39 -25.36 -0.53
N TYR A 80 -55.25 -24.37 -0.26
CA TYR A 80 -56.20 -23.83 -1.23
C TYR A 80 -55.97 -22.35 -1.57
N LEU A 81 -55.23 -21.62 -0.73
CA LEU A 81 -54.99 -20.19 -0.89
C LEU A 81 -53.48 -19.91 -0.99
N THR A 82 -53.13 -19.02 -1.90
CA THR A 82 -51.78 -18.47 -2.03
C THR A 82 -51.85 -16.95 -2.14
N THR A 83 -50.75 -16.26 -1.84
CA THR A 83 -50.67 -14.81 -1.96
C THR A 83 -49.87 -14.43 -3.20
N LEU A 84 -50.48 -13.69 -4.11
CA LEU A 84 -49.81 -13.10 -5.27
C LEU A 84 -49.61 -11.61 -5.04
N LEU A 85 -48.39 -11.13 -5.24
CA LEU A 85 -48.07 -9.71 -5.13
C LEU A 85 -48.22 -9.07 -6.50
N VAL A 86 -49.02 -8.01 -6.59
CA VAL A 86 -49.26 -7.29 -7.86
C VAL A 86 -48.70 -5.88 -7.75
N VAL A 87 -47.79 -5.54 -8.66
CA VAL A 87 -47.30 -4.17 -8.79
C VAL A 87 -48.12 -3.48 -9.87
N VAL A 88 -48.81 -2.41 -9.51
CA VAL A 88 -49.75 -1.69 -10.40
C VAL A 88 -49.18 -0.33 -10.80
N PRO A 89 -48.47 -0.25 -11.95
CA PRO A 89 -48.29 0.99 -12.68
C PRO A 89 -49.63 1.62 -13.10
N ARG A 90 -49.62 2.93 -13.37
CA ARG A 90 -50.82 3.64 -13.84
C ARG A 90 -51.36 3.15 -15.19
N SER A 91 -50.55 2.45 -15.98
CA SER A 91 -50.88 2.04 -17.36
C SER A 91 -51.09 0.53 -17.55
N VAL A 92 -50.38 -0.33 -16.80
CA VAL A 92 -50.41 -1.79 -16.94
C VAL A 92 -50.08 -2.42 -15.58
N PHE A 93 -50.72 -3.51 -15.19
CA PHE A 93 -50.38 -4.25 -13.97
C PHE A 93 -49.40 -5.41 -14.25
N THR A 94 -48.52 -5.72 -13.29
CA THR A 94 -47.55 -6.82 -13.39
C THR A 94 -47.61 -7.67 -12.11
N VAL A 95 -47.90 -8.96 -12.25
CA VAL A 95 -47.86 -9.91 -11.13
C VAL A 95 -46.41 -10.32 -10.87
N ARG A 96 -45.99 -10.31 -9.61
CA ARG A 96 -44.68 -10.77 -9.16
C ARG A 96 -44.83 -11.95 -8.22
N GLU A 97 -44.10 -13.01 -8.51
CA GLU A 97 -43.92 -14.12 -7.57
C GLU A 97 -43.02 -13.67 -6.42
N PHE A 98 -43.37 -14.07 -5.20
CA PHE A 98 -42.58 -13.78 -4.00
C PHE A 98 -42.45 -15.04 -3.15
N ASN A 99 -41.21 -15.40 -2.85
CA ASN A 99 -40.89 -16.52 -1.97
C ASN A 99 -40.34 -15.97 -0.65
N LEU A 100 -41.09 -16.17 0.45
CA LEU A 100 -40.70 -15.71 1.77
C LEU A 100 -39.40 -16.36 2.25
N GLU A 101 -39.22 -17.67 2.05
CA GLU A 101 -38.01 -18.38 2.47
C GLU A 101 -36.76 -17.87 1.76
N GLU A 102 -36.84 -17.61 0.45
CA GLU A 102 -35.74 -17.04 -0.30
C GLU A 102 -35.41 -15.61 0.17
N ALA A 103 -36.44 -14.79 0.42
CA ALA A 103 -36.27 -13.44 0.94
C ALA A 103 -35.59 -13.45 2.32
N GLU A 104 -35.97 -14.37 3.20
CA GLU A 104 -35.35 -14.55 4.52
C GLU A 104 -33.90 -15.02 4.42
N LYS A 105 -33.60 -15.98 3.53
CA LYS A 105 -32.22 -16.41 3.24
C LYS A 105 -31.36 -15.25 2.74
N GLN A 106 -31.87 -14.45 1.80
CA GLN A 106 -31.16 -13.26 1.31
C GLN A 106 -30.92 -12.22 2.40
N ARG A 107 -31.88 -12.03 3.31
CA ARG A 107 -31.75 -11.11 4.46
C ARG A 107 -30.68 -11.59 5.45
N GLN A 108 -30.69 -12.88 5.79
CA GLN A 108 -29.70 -13.49 6.67
C GLN A 108 -28.30 -13.41 6.06
N GLU A 109 -28.16 -13.76 4.78
CA GLU A 109 -26.88 -13.68 4.07
C GLU A 109 -26.35 -12.25 4.02
N MET A 110 -27.20 -11.27 3.72
CA MET A 110 -26.77 -9.87 3.71
C MET A 110 -26.33 -9.39 5.10
N SER A 111 -27.08 -9.75 6.15
CA SER A 111 -26.70 -9.42 7.54
C SER A 111 -25.36 -10.05 7.93
N ARG A 112 -25.13 -11.31 7.52
CA ARG A 112 -23.88 -12.03 7.73
C ARG A 112 -22.73 -11.34 7.00
N LEU A 113 -22.88 -11.04 5.71
CA LEU A 113 -21.84 -10.36 4.92
C LEU A 113 -21.49 -8.97 5.47
N ILE A 114 -22.45 -8.23 6.02
CA ILE A 114 -22.20 -6.94 6.68
C ILE A 114 -21.33 -7.13 7.94
N ALA A 115 -21.67 -8.11 8.77
CA ALA A 115 -20.92 -8.43 9.99
C ALA A 115 -19.49 -8.90 9.64
N ASP A 116 -19.38 -9.88 8.73
CA ASP A 116 -18.12 -10.45 8.30
C ASP A 116 -17.23 -9.38 7.65
N LYS A 117 -17.78 -8.49 6.81
CA LYS A 117 -17.03 -7.37 6.21
C LYS A 117 -16.47 -6.43 7.28
N LYS A 118 -17.25 -6.11 8.31
CA LYS A 118 -16.81 -5.22 9.40
C LYS A 118 -15.68 -5.84 10.21
N GLU A 119 -15.80 -7.13 10.53
CA GLU A 119 -14.76 -7.88 11.23
C GLU A 119 -13.48 -7.99 10.39
N GLN A 120 -13.60 -8.40 9.12
CA GLN A 120 -12.48 -8.51 8.19
C GLN A 120 -11.79 -7.17 7.97
N TYR A 121 -12.55 -6.07 7.86
CA TYR A 121 -11.96 -4.73 7.75
C TYR A 121 -11.09 -4.40 8.98
N GLY A 122 -11.59 -4.65 10.19
CA GLY A 122 -10.83 -4.40 11.41
C GLY A 122 -9.54 -5.21 11.48
N THR A 123 -9.62 -6.51 11.17
CA THR A 123 -8.46 -7.41 11.12
C THR A 123 -7.47 -7.00 10.04
N PHE A 124 -7.96 -6.62 8.86
CA PHE A 124 -7.12 -6.21 7.75
C PHE A 124 -6.39 -4.90 8.04
N VAL A 125 -7.06 -3.89 8.59
CA VAL A 125 -6.43 -2.62 8.98
C VAL A 125 -5.37 -2.83 10.07
N ARG A 126 -5.62 -3.70 11.06
CA ARG A 126 -4.61 -4.03 12.08
C ARG A 126 -3.37 -4.68 11.44
N TRP A 127 -3.59 -5.63 10.53
CA TRP A 127 -2.50 -6.28 9.79
C TRP A 127 -1.72 -5.28 8.94
N LEU A 128 -2.39 -4.37 8.23
CA LEU A 128 -1.76 -3.31 7.43
C LEU A 128 -0.86 -2.40 8.27
N LYS A 129 -1.33 -1.97 9.45
CA LYS A 129 -0.54 -1.09 10.34
C LYS A 129 0.76 -1.76 10.81
N VAL A 130 0.69 -3.03 11.21
CA VAL A 130 1.86 -3.79 11.65
C VAL A 130 2.84 -3.97 10.50
N ASN A 131 2.38 -4.47 9.35
CA ASN A 131 3.25 -4.76 8.21
C ASN A 131 3.80 -3.50 7.54
N PHE A 132 3.05 -2.40 7.53
CA PHE A 132 3.56 -1.11 7.06
C PHE A 132 4.74 -0.64 7.90
N SER A 133 4.63 -0.73 9.23
CA SER A 133 5.74 -0.37 10.12
C SER A 133 6.96 -1.23 9.86
N GLU A 134 6.79 -2.54 9.69
CA GLU A 134 7.90 -3.45 9.38
C GLU A 134 8.54 -3.16 8.02
N MET A 135 7.74 -2.91 6.99
CA MET A 135 8.26 -2.55 5.66
C MET A 135 8.96 -1.21 5.63
N PHE A 136 8.45 -0.23 6.37
CA PHE A 136 9.13 1.05 6.51
C PHE A 136 10.51 0.87 7.16
N VAL A 137 10.60 0.08 8.24
CA VAL A 137 11.88 -0.23 8.88
C VAL A 137 12.83 -0.94 7.91
N ALA A 138 12.35 -1.97 7.20
CA ALA A 138 13.16 -2.69 6.20
C ALA A 138 13.67 -1.75 5.09
N TRP A 139 12.84 -0.83 4.62
CA TRP A 139 13.21 0.18 3.62
C TRP A 139 14.32 1.12 4.11
N ILE A 140 14.24 1.59 5.36
CA ILE A 140 15.29 2.42 5.95
C ILE A 140 16.60 1.63 6.10
N HIS A 141 16.55 0.34 6.44
CA HIS A 141 17.75 -0.52 6.46
C HIS A 141 18.40 -0.65 5.07
N ILE A 142 17.60 -0.79 4.01
CA ILE A 142 18.10 -0.78 2.63
C ILE A 142 18.76 0.56 2.29
N LYS A 143 18.20 1.70 2.72
CA LYS A 143 18.83 3.02 2.54
C LYS A 143 20.17 3.10 3.27
N ALA A 144 20.24 2.62 4.51
CA ALA A 144 21.49 2.57 5.27
C ALA A 144 22.54 1.67 4.60
N LEU A 145 22.17 0.49 4.12
CA LEU A 145 23.05 -0.40 3.34
C LEU A 145 23.55 0.26 2.07
N ARG A 146 22.70 1.02 1.38
CA ARG A 146 23.05 1.73 0.16
C ARG A 146 24.04 2.86 0.42
N VAL A 147 23.81 3.67 1.45
CA VAL A 147 24.77 4.69 1.91
C VAL A 147 26.11 4.04 2.24
N PHE A 148 26.09 2.97 3.04
CA PHE A 148 27.30 2.27 3.45
C PHE A 148 28.10 1.72 2.25
N THR A 149 27.43 1.02 1.33
CA THR A 149 28.06 0.41 0.17
C THR A 149 28.68 1.48 -0.73
N GLU A 150 27.95 2.57 -0.99
CA GLU A 150 28.48 3.67 -1.80
C GLU A 150 29.65 4.39 -1.11
N SER A 151 29.61 4.55 0.22
CA SER A 151 30.73 5.17 0.95
C SER A 151 32.00 4.33 0.83
N VAL A 152 31.88 3.00 0.93
CA VAL A 152 33.03 2.09 0.71
C VAL A 152 33.52 2.18 -0.73
N LEU A 153 32.62 2.19 -1.71
CA LEU A 153 32.98 2.27 -3.13
C LEU A 153 33.60 3.62 -3.52
N ARG A 154 33.17 4.72 -2.90
CA ARG A 154 33.62 6.08 -3.22
C ARG A 154 34.87 6.48 -2.44
N TYR A 155 34.91 6.21 -1.13
CA TYR A 155 35.98 6.72 -0.25
C TYR A 155 36.98 5.63 0.18
N GLY A 156 36.71 4.36 -0.11
CA GLY A 156 37.62 3.26 0.20
C GLY A 156 37.67 2.88 1.68
N LEU A 157 38.80 2.31 2.10
CA LEU A 157 39.05 1.82 3.45
C LEU A 157 40.11 2.70 4.15
N PRO A 158 40.08 2.83 5.49
CA PRO A 158 39.17 2.18 6.44
C PRO A 158 37.77 2.81 6.51
N VAL A 159 36.78 2.03 6.95
CA VAL A 159 35.35 2.41 7.01
C VAL A 159 35.07 3.38 8.17
N SER A 160 35.58 4.59 8.08
CA SER A 160 35.40 5.66 9.07
C SER A 160 34.47 6.75 8.54
N PHE A 161 33.18 6.41 8.38
CA PHE A 161 32.19 7.31 7.81
C PHE A 161 31.21 7.82 8.86
N GLN A 162 30.92 9.11 8.81
CA GLN A 162 29.84 9.72 9.60
C GLN A 162 28.62 9.92 8.69
N THR A 163 27.49 9.32 9.04
CA THR A 163 26.22 9.49 8.32
C THR A 163 25.31 10.45 9.09
N LEU A 164 24.64 11.36 8.37
CA LEU A 164 23.72 12.35 8.92
C LEU A 164 22.34 12.21 8.27
N LEU A 165 21.28 12.28 9.08
CA LEU A 165 19.91 12.40 8.60
C LEU A 165 19.49 13.87 8.64
N LEU A 166 19.20 14.43 7.47
CA LEU A 166 18.81 15.84 7.34
C LEU A 166 17.35 15.94 6.90
N GLN A 167 16.58 16.78 7.60
CA GLN A 167 15.23 17.16 7.20
C GLN A 167 15.24 18.64 6.78
N PRO A 168 15.62 18.94 5.53
CA PRO A 168 15.70 20.32 5.06
C PRO A 168 14.31 20.95 4.91
N GLU A 169 14.19 22.22 5.25
CA GLU A 169 13.02 23.03 4.88
C GLU A 169 13.00 23.23 3.36
N LYS A 170 11.82 23.07 2.72
CA LYS A 170 11.67 23.16 1.25
C LYS A 170 12.30 24.44 0.67
N LYS A 171 12.12 25.59 1.34
CA LYS A 171 12.65 26.89 0.91
C LYS A 171 14.19 26.99 0.95
N HIS A 172 14.86 26.20 1.80
CA HIS A 172 16.31 26.27 2.00
C HIS A 172 17.05 25.09 1.38
N ALA A 173 16.36 24.12 0.79
CA ALA A 173 16.96 22.89 0.27
C ALA A 173 18.05 23.15 -0.78
N LYS A 174 17.85 24.13 -1.68
CA LYS A 174 18.85 24.49 -2.70
C LYS A 174 20.13 25.04 -2.06
N ARG A 175 20.00 26.02 -1.17
CA ARG A 175 21.12 26.64 -0.46
C ARG A 175 21.89 25.61 0.38
N LEU A 176 21.19 24.71 1.07
CA LEU A 176 21.83 23.63 1.83
C LEU A 176 22.68 22.73 0.92
N ARG A 177 22.18 22.37 -0.27
CA ARG A 177 22.97 21.58 -1.24
C ARG A 177 24.22 22.31 -1.70
N GLU A 178 24.11 23.61 -1.98
CA GLU A 178 25.26 24.45 -2.37
C GLU A 178 26.32 24.50 -1.27
N GLU A 179 25.92 24.72 -0.02
CA GLU A 179 26.82 24.76 1.15
C GLU A 179 27.48 23.39 1.40
N LEU A 180 26.71 22.29 1.37
CA LEU A 180 27.27 20.94 1.51
C LEU A 180 28.26 20.60 0.40
N ASN A 181 27.97 20.99 -0.85
CA ASN A 181 28.87 20.74 -1.97
C ASN A 181 30.18 21.52 -1.81
N SER A 182 30.12 22.77 -1.32
CA SER A 182 31.31 23.57 -1.03
C SER A 182 32.15 22.95 0.09
N LEU A 183 31.53 22.45 1.16
CA LEU A 183 32.23 21.90 2.32
C LEU A 183 32.92 20.56 2.02
N PHE A 184 32.31 19.73 1.19
CA PHE A 184 32.77 18.36 0.93
C PHE A 184 33.42 18.18 -0.44
N ARG A 185 33.71 19.27 -1.16
CA ARG A 185 34.29 19.23 -2.51
C ARG A 185 35.52 18.34 -2.62
N ASP A 186 36.40 18.42 -1.62
CA ASP A 186 37.69 17.75 -1.61
C ASP A 186 37.60 16.24 -1.30
N LEU A 187 36.40 15.71 -0.99
CA LEU A 187 36.17 14.28 -0.77
C LEU A 187 36.06 13.47 -2.08
N ASP A 188 35.96 14.12 -3.24
CA ASP A 188 35.87 13.43 -4.52
C ASP A 188 37.24 12.88 -4.96
N PRO A 189 37.45 11.55 -4.97
CA PRO A 189 38.71 10.97 -5.41
C PRO A 189 38.94 11.19 -6.91
N THR A 190 37.87 11.40 -7.68
CA THR A 190 37.90 11.69 -9.11
C THR A 190 38.41 13.11 -9.36
N ALA A 191 38.09 14.06 -8.46
CA ALA A 191 38.66 15.42 -8.46
C ALA A 191 40.16 15.40 -8.10
N ALA A 192 40.60 14.47 -7.24
CA ALA A 192 42.02 14.29 -6.91
C ALA A 192 42.82 13.60 -8.02
N ALA A 193 42.18 12.73 -8.82
CA ALA A 193 42.79 12.04 -9.96
C ALA A 193 42.78 12.85 -11.26
N SER A 194 41.88 13.83 -11.39
CA SER A 194 41.85 14.76 -12.52
C SER A 194 42.91 15.83 -12.34
N LYS A 195 44.11 15.57 -12.90
CA LYS A 195 44.99 16.67 -13.31
C LYS A 195 44.18 17.62 -14.21
N PRO A 196 44.35 18.95 -14.10
CA PRO A 196 43.52 19.93 -14.79
C PRO A 196 43.70 19.96 -16.33
N ASP A 197 44.29 18.94 -16.95
CA ASP A 197 44.74 19.00 -18.35
C ASP A 197 44.43 17.74 -19.19
N MET A 198 43.45 16.92 -18.78
CA MET A 198 42.93 15.84 -19.63
C MET A 198 41.42 15.96 -19.73
N GLY A 199 40.98 16.87 -20.60
CA GLY A 199 39.64 16.83 -21.16
C GLY A 199 39.49 15.57 -22.01
N VAL A 200 39.02 14.49 -21.40
CA VAL A 200 38.58 13.31 -22.14
C VAL A 200 37.06 13.34 -22.17
N ASP A 201 36.52 14.03 -23.18
CA ASP A 201 35.13 13.86 -23.58
C ASP A 201 34.94 12.42 -24.07
N ILE A 202 34.30 11.58 -23.27
CA ILE A 202 33.82 10.26 -23.70
C ILE A 202 32.36 10.42 -24.16
N PRO A 203 32.08 10.36 -25.47
CA PRO A 203 30.72 10.48 -25.97
C PRO A 203 29.92 9.21 -25.66
N GLY A 204 28.83 9.33 -24.88
CA GLY A 204 27.90 8.21 -24.61
C GLY A 204 27.42 8.06 -23.16
N VAL A 205 27.95 8.82 -22.21
CA VAL A 205 27.64 8.69 -20.75
C VAL A 205 26.59 9.70 -20.26
N ASN A 206 25.93 10.45 -21.16
CA ASN A 206 24.90 11.42 -20.78
C ASN A 206 23.46 10.88 -20.85
N ALA A 207 23.28 9.60 -20.50
CA ALA A 207 21.94 9.02 -20.30
C ALA A 207 21.55 9.08 -18.82
N GLY A 208 21.14 10.27 -18.37
CA GLY A 208 20.56 10.51 -17.04
C GLY A 208 21.48 11.31 -16.13
N GLN A 209 21.42 12.65 -16.21
CA GLN A 209 22.05 13.55 -15.24
C GLN A 209 21.43 13.34 -13.85
N GLN A 210 21.95 12.38 -13.09
CA GLN A 210 21.81 12.38 -11.65
C GLN A 210 22.79 13.43 -11.14
N GLU A 211 22.30 14.43 -10.39
CA GLU A 211 23.15 15.47 -9.80
C GLU A 211 24.28 14.81 -9.01
N TYR A 212 25.51 14.94 -9.50
CA TYR A 212 26.70 14.39 -8.88
C TYR A 212 27.18 15.33 -7.78
N TYR A 213 27.38 14.80 -6.57
CA TYR A 213 27.91 15.51 -5.42
C TYR A 213 29.11 14.74 -4.85
N SER A 214 30.13 15.45 -4.37
CA SER A 214 31.31 14.84 -3.72
C SER A 214 30.93 14.07 -2.45
N TYR A 215 29.83 14.44 -1.80
CA TYR A 215 29.20 13.71 -0.69
C TYR A 215 28.11 12.75 -1.19
N ILE A 216 27.89 11.65 -0.47
CA ILE A 216 26.81 10.69 -0.76
C ILE A 216 25.51 11.19 -0.15
N CYS A 217 24.43 11.21 -0.94
CA CYS A 217 23.12 11.66 -0.49
C CYS A 217 22.01 10.79 -1.07
N TYR A 218 21.09 10.36 -0.20
CA TYR A 218 19.88 9.66 -0.59
C TYR A 218 18.65 10.34 -0.03
N SER A 219 17.73 10.70 -0.92
CA SER A 219 16.42 11.22 -0.51
C SER A 219 15.54 10.12 0.06
N ILE A 220 14.90 10.43 1.19
CA ILE A 220 13.83 9.64 1.79
C ILE A 220 12.54 10.41 1.57
N ASN A 221 11.69 9.92 0.65
CA ASN A 221 10.37 10.51 0.44
C ASN A 221 9.36 9.83 1.37
N ILE A 222 8.82 10.59 2.33
CA ILE A 222 7.80 10.14 3.28
C ILE A 222 6.38 10.58 2.91
N SER A 223 6.23 11.28 1.77
CA SER A 223 4.93 11.61 1.19
C SER A 223 4.33 10.35 0.58
N LEU A 224 3.65 9.57 1.41
CA LEU A 224 2.93 8.36 1.00
C LEU A 224 1.66 8.67 0.21
N LEU A 225 1.29 9.95 0.10
CA LEU A 225 0.04 10.46 -0.49
C LEU A 225 0.27 11.65 -1.44
N ASP A 226 1.42 11.76 -2.10
CA ASP A 226 1.48 12.60 -3.31
C ASP A 226 0.91 11.81 -4.49
N SER A 227 -0.41 11.86 -4.59
CA SER A 227 -1.10 11.66 -5.86
C SER A 227 -1.10 13.00 -6.60
N SER A 228 -0.05 13.26 -7.39
CA SER A 228 -0.02 14.17 -8.55
C SER A 228 1.26 13.95 -9.34
#